data_AF-A0A524JM38-F1
#
_entry.id   AF-A0A524JM38-F1
#
_cell.length_a   1.000
_cell.length_b   1.000
_cell.length_c   1.000
_cell.angle_alpha   90.00
_cell.angle_beta   90.00
_cell.angle_gamma   90.00
#
_symmetry.space_group_name_H-M   'P 1'
#
loop_
_entity.id
_entity.type
_entity.pdbx_description
1 polymer ?
#
loop_
_entity_poly.entity_id
_entity_poly.type
_entity_poly.pdbx_seq_one_letter_code
_entity_poly.pdbx_strand_id
1 'polypeptide(L)'
;MKKILVVVMVNLLFTMLAYPKKIAVLNELTKPETLCMDDSQYYITEGASIFIYSFKDHKFIGKFGKSGEGPREFKSTLAGFGLSVLPMGDHLLINSMDKLSFFKKNGEFIKELKAPTSGIPGMY
;
A
#
# COMPACT_ATOMS: atom_id res chain seq x y z
N MET A 1 -42.33 -22.92 10.40
CA MET A 1 -41.12 -23.76 10.25
C MET A 1 -40.77 -24.03 8.78
N LYS A 2 -41.65 -24.63 7.95
CA LYS A 2 -41.35 -24.91 6.52
C LYS A 2 -40.94 -23.69 5.68
N LYS A 3 -41.60 -22.54 5.84
CA LYS A 3 -41.25 -21.30 5.10
C LYS A 3 -39.85 -20.76 5.44
N ILE A 4 -39.45 -20.88 6.71
CA ILE A 4 -38.11 -20.49 7.18
C ILE A 4 -37.05 -21.41 6.57
N LEU A 5 -37.33 -22.72 6.53
CA LEU A 5 -36.44 -23.71 5.92
C LEU A 5 -36.16 -23.39 4.44
N VAL A 6 -37.20 -23.00 3.69
CA VAL A 6 -37.06 -22.63 2.27
C VAL A 6 -36.19 -21.39 2.10
N VAL A 7 -36.37 -20.35 2.93
CA VAL A 7 -35.57 -19.12 2.85
C VAL A 7 -34.09 -19.38 3.16
N VAL A 8 -33.81 -20.25 4.14
CA VAL A 8 -32.44 -20.68 4.47
C VAL A 8 -31.82 -21.48 3.33
N MET A 9 -32.58 -22.40 2.74
CA MET A 9 -32.09 -23.24 1.63
C MET A 9 -31.80 -22.42 0.38
N VAL A 10 -32.64 -21.43 0.07
CA VAL A 10 -32.43 -20.48 -1.03
C VAL A 10 -31.19 -19.62 -0.79
N ASN A 11 -30.98 -19.09 0.42
CA ASN A 11 -29.78 -18.33 0.76
C ASN A 11 -28.51 -19.17 0.60
N LEU A 12 -28.52 -20.42 1.09
CA LEU A 12 -27.39 -21.33 0.94
C LEU A 12 -27.04 -21.58 -0.53
N LEU A 13 -28.05 -21.78 -1.40
CA LEU A 13 -27.85 -21.93 -2.83
C LEU A 13 -27.19 -20.70 -3.48
N PHE A 14 -27.58 -19.49 -3.08
CA PHE A 14 -26.96 -18.26 -3.60
C PHE A 14 -25.50 -18.10 -3.15
N THR A 15 -25.16 -18.51 -1.93
CA THR A 15 -23.78 -18.45 -1.45
C THR A 15 -22.85 -19.48 -2.12
N MET A 16 -23.40 -20.62 -2.58
CA MET A 16 -22.61 -21.63 -3.30
C MET A 16 -22.19 -21.22 -4.72
N LEU A 17 -22.84 -20.19 -5.29
CA LEU A 17 -22.49 -19.65 -6.60
C LEU A 17 -21.42 -18.54 -6.55
N ALA A 18 -21.02 -18.12 -5.34
CA ALA A 18 -19.98 -17.13 -5.16
C ALA A 18 -18.59 -17.77 -5.28
N TYR A 19 -17.98 -17.65 -6.46
CA TYR A 19 -16.58 -18.05 -6.68
C TYR A 19 -15.68 -16.82 -6.77
N PRO A 20 -14.54 -16.78 -6.04
CA PRO A 20 -13.57 -15.73 -6.22
C PRO A 20 -12.92 -15.86 -7.60
N LYS A 21 -13.04 -14.84 -8.43
CA LYS A 21 -12.30 -14.76 -9.69
C LYS A 21 -10.93 -14.13 -9.41
N LYS A 22 -9.86 -14.81 -9.84
CA LYS A 22 -8.52 -14.22 -9.84
C LYS A 22 -8.48 -13.05 -10.84
N ILE A 23 -8.31 -11.84 -10.34
CA ILE A 23 -8.34 -10.61 -11.15
C ILE A 23 -6.97 -10.20 -11.69
N ALA A 24 -5.90 -10.44 -10.92
CA ALA A 24 -4.54 -10.03 -11.28
C ALA A 24 -3.47 -10.87 -10.58
N VAL A 25 -2.25 -10.81 -11.10
CA VAL A 25 -1.01 -11.26 -10.44
C VAL A 25 -0.03 -10.11 -10.51
N LEU A 26 0.56 -9.76 -9.36
CA LEU A 26 1.56 -8.69 -9.25
C LEU A 26 2.93 -9.34 -9.22
N ASN A 27 3.52 -9.55 -10.40
CA ASN A 27 4.74 -10.36 -10.54
C ASN A 27 6.01 -9.64 -10.04
N GLU A 28 5.94 -8.32 -9.85
CA GLU A 28 7.07 -7.50 -9.44
C GLU A 28 7.27 -7.47 -7.92
N LEU A 29 6.31 -8.00 -7.17
CA LEU A 29 6.34 -8.08 -5.70
C LEU A 29 6.77 -9.47 -5.25
N THR A 30 7.65 -9.51 -4.25
CA THR A 30 8.09 -10.74 -3.59
C THR A 30 7.54 -10.84 -2.18
N LYS A 31 7.54 -9.71 -1.45
CA LYS A 31 7.14 -9.63 -0.04
C LYS A 31 6.48 -8.27 0.24
N PRO A 32 5.24 -8.06 -0.23
CA PRO A 32 4.53 -6.81 0.00
C PRO A 32 4.25 -6.62 1.50
N GLU A 33 4.41 -5.38 1.97
CA GLU A 33 4.24 -5.00 3.37
C GLU A 33 2.94 -4.22 3.59
N THR A 34 2.74 -3.15 2.82
CA THR A 34 1.53 -2.32 2.92
C THR A 34 0.93 -2.07 1.54
N LEU A 35 -0.37 -1.84 1.50
CA LEU A 35 -1.12 -1.45 0.31
C LEU A 35 -2.00 -0.25 0.67
N CYS A 36 -1.91 0.81 -0.14
CA CYS A 36 -2.84 1.92 -0.12
C CYS A 36 -3.29 2.22 -1.55
N MET A 37 -4.38 2.96 -1.73
CA MET A 37 -4.91 3.23 -3.06
C MET A 37 -5.73 4.51 -3.10
N ASP A 38 -5.86 5.05 -4.31
CA ASP A 38 -6.87 6.01 -4.71
C ASP A 38 -7.72 5.43 -5.86
N ASP A 39 -8.57 6.25 -6.47
CA ASP A 39 -9.49 5.82 -7.55
C ASP A 39 -8.76 5.36 -8.82
N SER A 40 -7.48 5.72 -8.98
CA SER A 40 -6.70 5.54 -10.20
C SER A 40 -5.57 4.52 -10.06
N GLN A 41 -4.96 4.44 -8.88
CA GLN A 41 -3.74 3.67 -8.64
C GLN A 41 -3.76 3.04 -7.26
N TYR A 42 -3.06 1.92 -7.12
CA TYR A 42 -2.67 1.39 -5.82
C TYR A 42 -1.15 1.36 -5.70
N TYR A 43 -0.69 1.65 -4.49
CA TYR A 43 0.71 1.78 -4.13
C TYR A 43 1.02 0.73 -3.09
N ILE A 44 2.04 -0.08 -3.36
CA ILE A 44 2.44 -1.19 -2.51
C ILE A 44 3.88 -0.99 -2.06
N THR A 45 4.13 -1.15 -0.77
CA THR A 45 5.49 -1.07 -0.22
C THR A 45 6.11 -2.46 -0.12
N GLU A 46 7.41 -2.54 -0.39
CA GLU A 46 8.24 -3.71 -0.13
C GLU A 46 9.63 -3.21 0.29
N GLY A 47 9.93 -3.30 1.60
CA GLY A 47 11.03 -2.60 2.22
C GLY A 47 10.96 -1.08 1.97
N ALA A 48 12.07 -0.50 1.50
CA ALA A 48 12.15 0.91 1.14
C ALA A 48 11.68 1.22 -0.30
N SER A 49 11.07 0.26 -0.99
CA SER A 49 10.55 0.46 -2.34
C SER A 49 9.04 0.68 -2.33
N ILE A 50 8.56 1.55 -3.21
CA ILE A 50 7.15 1.77 -3.49
C ILE A 50 6.89 1.38 -4.93
N PHE A 51 5.93 0.49 -5.14
CA PHE A 51 5.47 0.02 -6.44
C PHE A 51 4.13 0.68 -6.74
N ILE A 52 3.98 1.18 -7.96
CA ILE A 52 2.78 1.86 -8.44
C ILE A 52 2.12 0.95 -9.46
N TYR A 53 0.83 0.72 -9.27
CA TYR A 53 0.01 -0.05 -10.20
C TYR A 53 -1.24 0.72 -10.58
N SER A 54 -1.70 0.50 -11.82
CA SER A 54 -2.99 0.98 -12.30
C SER A 54 -4.13 0.23 -11.63
N PHE A 55 -5.11 0.94 -11.10
CA PHE A 55 -6.31 0.30 -10.53
C PHE A 55 -7.19 -0.33 -11.63
N LYS A 56 -7.24 0.29 -12.82
CA LYS A 56 -8.13 -0.12 -13.92
C LYS A 56 -7.78 -1.47 -14.53
N ASP A 57 -6.49 -1.71 -14.76
CA ASP A 57 -6.01 -2.91 -15.48
C ASP A 57 -4.94 -3.69 -14.70
N HIS A 58 -4.70 -3.31 -13.44
CA HIS A 58 -3.75 -3.96 -12.54
C HIS A 58 -2.31 -4.03 -13.06
N LYS A 59 -1.96 -3.21 -14.05
CA LYS A 59 -0.60 -3.19 -14.61
C LYS A 59 0.36 -2.41 -13.75
N PHE A 60 1.59 -2.89 -13.68
CA PHE A 60 2.71 -2.17 -13.11
C PHE A 60 3.01 -0.91 -13.92
N ILE A 61 3.08 0.23 -13.22
CA ILE A 61 3.39 1.55 -13.80
C ILE A 61 4.86 1.87 -13.57
N GLY A 62 5.36 1.63 -12.36
CA GLY A 62 6.73 1.98 -12.00
C GLY A 62 7.04 1.73 -10.53
N LYS A 63 8.31 1.89 -10.21
CA LYS A 63 8.85 1.69 -8.86
C LYS A 63 9.81 2.82 -8.52
N PHE A 64 9.77 3.27 -7.28
CA PHE A 64 10.72 4.24 -6.74
C PHE A 64 11.04 3.96 -5.28
N GLY A 65 12.01 4.69 -4.74
CA GLY A 65 12.50 4.50 -3.38
C GLY A 65 13.61 3.45 -3.30
N LYS A 66 14.54 3.69 -2.37
CA LYS A 66 15.62 2.77 -2.00
C LYS A 66 16.02 3.01 -0.56
N SER A 67 16.61 1.99 0.05
CA SER A 67 17.11 2.08 1.42
C SER A 67 18.24 3.10 1.51
N GLY A 68 18.20 3.94 2.54
CA GLY A 68 19.25 4.89 2.84
C GLY A 68 18.73 6.11 3.60
N GLU A 69 19.62 7.06 3.85
CA GLU A 69 19.28 8.29 4.60
C GLU A 69 19.36 9.55 3.73
N GLY A 70 19.90 9.43 2.52
CA GLY A 70 20.08 10.53 1.59
C GLY A 70 18.77 11.08 1.03
N PRO A 71 18.86 12.11 0.17
CA PRO A 71 17.69 12.65 -0.50
C PRO A 71 16.96 11.56 -1.28
N ARG A 72 15.63 11.48 -1.11
CA ARG A 72 14.76 10.49 -1.78
C ARG A 72 14.98 9.03 -1.36
N GLU A 73 15.76 8.81 -0.31
CA GLU A 73 15.98 7.50 0.30
C GLU A 73 15.16 7.37 1.59
N PHE A 74 14.85 6.14 1.96
CA PHE A 74 14.04 5.82 3.12
C PHE A 74 14.77 4.88 4.08
N LYS A 75 14.68 5.19 5.37
CA LYS A 75 15.16 4.31 6.43
C LYS A 75 14.21 3.13 6.56
N SER A 76 14.66 1.94 6.18
CA SER A 76 13.93 0.70 6.43
C SER A 76 14.34 0.20 7.82
N THR A 77 13.39 0.08 8.75
CA THR A 77 13.68 -0.51 10.06
C THR A 77 13.55 -2.03 10.02
N LEU A 78 14.33 -2.72 10.85
CA LEU A 78 14.34 -4.18 10.99
C LEU A 78 13.09 -4.74 11.73
N ALA A 79 12.15 -3.89 12.16
CA ALA A 79 11.12 -4.27 13.14
C ALA A 79 9.67 -4.11 12.63
N GLY A 80 9.44 -4.05 11.31
CA GLY A 80 8.08 -3.99 10.76
C GLY A 80 7.41 -2.60 10.85
N PHE A 81 8.13 -1.57 11.31
CA PHE A 81 7.72 -0.18 11.09
C PHE A 81 8.10 0.18 9.65
N GLY A 82 7.18 -0.18 8.75
CA GLY A 82 7.32 -0.01 7.31
C GLY A 82 7.12 1.44 6.86
N LEU A 83 7.55 1.70 5.64
CA LEU A 83 7.23 2.91 4.91
C LEU A 83 5.71 3.03 4.79
N SER A 84 5.14 4.20 5.10
CA SER A 84 3.71 4.44 4.90
C SER A 84 3.49 5.40 3.74
N VAL A 85 2.54 5.07 2.87
CA VAL A 85 2.20 5.83 1.68
C VAL A 85 0.77 6.34 1.84
N LEU A 86 0.58 7.64 1.63
CA LEU A 86 -0.72 8.29 1.69
C LEU A 86 -0.95 9.10 0.40
N PRO A 87 -1.83 8.65 -0.51
CA PRO A 87 -2.25 9.46 -1.65
C PRO A 87 -3.13 10.63 -1.19
N MET A 88 -2.79 11.85 -1.61
CA MET A 88 -3.48 13.10 -1.26
C MET A 88 -3.55 14.03 -2.47
N GLY A 89 -4.76 14.23 -3.03
CA GLY A 89 -4.94 15.05 -4.23
C GLY A 89 -4.09 14.49 -5.37
N ASP A 90 -3.15 15.30 -5.89
CA ASP A 90 -2.21 14.92 -6.97
C ASP A 90 -0.84 14.43 -6.46
N HIS A 91 -0.71 14.21 -5.15
CA HIS A 91 0.55 13.92 -4.49
C HIS A 91 0.50 12.62 -3.68
N LEU A 92 1.69 12.11 -3.37
CA LEU A 92 1.92 11.08 -2.38
C LEU A 92 2.69 11.69 -1.22
N LEU A 93 2.18 11.50 -0.01
CA LEU A 93 2.93 11.72 1.21
C LEU A 93 3.50 10.39 1.67
N ILE A 94 4.82 10.31 1.74
CA ILE A 94 5.55 9.15 2.19
C ILE A 94 6.07 9.46 3.58
N ASN A 95 5.57 8.73 4.57
CA ASN A 95 6.06 8.84 5.93
C ASN A 95 7.05 7.69 6.22
N SER A 96 8.26 8.12 6.57
CA SER A 96 9.38 7.29 7.00
C SER A 96 9.89 7.84 8.33
N MET A 97 10.54 6.98 9.13
CA MET A 97 11.07 7.25 10.48
C MET A 97 11.23 8.73 10.89
N ASP A 98 12.16 9.46 10.27
CA ASP A 98 12.54 10.83 10.60
C ASP A 98 12.25 11.82 9.45
N LYS A 99 11.44 11.40 8.48
CA LYS A 99 11.27 12.13 7.23
C LYS A 99 9.90 11.94 6.59
N LEU A 100 9.29 13.05 6.24
CA LEU A 100 8.12 13.11 5.35
C LEU A 100 8.60 13.52 3.95
N SER A 101 8.30 12.69 2.95
CA SER A 101 8.67 12.96 1.57
C SER A 101 7.44 13.10 0.69
N PHE A 102 7.43 14.13 -0.15
CA PHE A 102 6.35 14.43 -1.09
C PHE A 102 6.78 14.02 -2.49
N PHE A 103 5.92 13.26 -3.15
CA PHE A 103 6.08 12.83 -4.53
C PHE A 103 4.83 13.15 -5.32
N LYS A 104 4.94 13.24 -6.64
CA LYS A 104 3.78 13.10 -7.52
C LYS A 104 3.35 11.63 -7.54
N LYS A 105 2.11 11.35 -7.96
CA LYS A 105 1.59 9.97 -8.08
C LYS A 105 2.41 9.07 -9.01
N ASN A 106 3.11 9.62 -9.99
CA ASN A 106 4.00 8.86 -10.87
C ASN A 106 5.37 8.55 -10.26
N GLY A 107 5.63 8.92 -9.00
CA GLY A 107 6.89 8.68 -8.32
C GLY A 107 7.96 9.76 -8.52
N GLU A 108 7.64 10.88 -9.19
CA GLU A 108 8.55 12.03 -9.26
C GLU A 108 8.66 12.73 -7.90
N PHE A 109 9.90 12.94 -7.44
CA PHE A 109 10.15 13.63 -6.18
C PHE A 109 9.85 15.13 -6.25
N ILE A 110 9.27 15.67 -5.18
CA ILE A 110 8.99 17.10 -5.04
C ILE A 110 9.86 17.72 -3.95
N LYS A 111 9.73 17.23 -2.72
CA LYS A 111 10.47 17.74 -1.56
C LYS A 111 10.43 16.78 -0.39
N GLU A 112 11.28 17.00 0.60
CA GLU A 112 11.31 16.26 1.85
C GLU A 112 11.40 17.23 3.04
N LEU A 113 10.78 16.83 4.15
CA LEU A 113 10.80 17.54 5.42
C LEU A 113 11.32 16.58 6.49
N LYS A 114 12.19 17.07 7.37
CA LYS A 114 12.53 16.31 8.59
C LYS A 114 11.30 16.28 9.47
N ALA A 115 10.86 15.08 9.82
CA ALA A 115 9.88 14.89 10.87
C ALA A 115 10.64 14.73 12.19
N PRO A 116 10.23 15.39 13.28
CA PRO A 116 10.74 15.03 14.59
C PRO A 116 10.43 13.56 14.79
N THR A 117 11.45 12.75 15.08
CA THR A 117 11.21 11.40 15.55
C THR A 117 10.41 11.55 16.83
N SER A 118 9.17 11.06 16.84
CA SER A 118 8.44 10.83 18.09
C SER A 118 9.11 9.63 18.77
N GLY A 119 10.37 9.82 19.17
CA GLY A 119 11.07 8.92 20.06
C GLY A 119 10.35 8.98 21.38
N ILE A 120 9.78 7.85 21.79
CA ILE A 120 9.58 7.61 23.22
C ILE A 120 11.01 7.60 23.80
N PRO A 121 11.39 8.55 24.67
CA PRO A 121 12.70 8.50 25.28
C PRO A 121 12.82 7.19 26.08
N GLY A 122 13.84 6.37 25.81
CA GLY A 122 14.19 5.22 26.66
C GLY A 122 13.92 3.81 26.13
N MET A 123 13.79 3.59 24.81
CA MET A 123 13.89 2.24 24.23
C MET A 123 15.19 2.07 23.45
N TYR A 124 16.30 1.95 24.17
CA TYR A 124 17.54 1.30 23.75
C TYR A 124 18.11 0.53 24.94
#